data_AF-A0A2G8JM59-F1
#
_entry.id   AF-A0A2G8JM59-F1
#
_cell.length_a   1.000
_cell.length_b   1.000
_cell.length_c   1.000
_cell.angle_alpha   90.00
_cell.angle_beta   90.00
_cell.angle_gamma   90.00
#
_symmetry.space_group_name_H-M   'P 1'
#
loop_
_entity.id
_entity.type
_entity.pdbx_description
1 polymer ?
#
loop_
_entity_poly.entity_id
_entity_poly.type
_entity_poly.pdbx_seq_one_letter_code
_entity_poly.pdbx_strand_id
1 'polypeptide(L)'
;IPISALCLISSFRGFDGKDIRLESGLSLSSLSSVEKISINEGRQEHEFTEEELIRLINYGIKSPRFKALWLHNCKLPSSIQPDIIPEEARSRNIKVISSRNACYLVLISGKWSKPDDIQTITEMCSGGLAINRDTSESVQSSVIELLVEASNHDIPIYRVTLALSFSKIDEDGNIILSSGISLPIITSIERMKIHTKKGRK
;
A
#
# COMPACT_ATOMS: atom_id res chain seq x y z
N ILE A 1 23.70 10.79 -3.34
CA ILE A 1 23.13 10.39 -2.04
C ILE A 1 22.00 9.39 -2.29
N PRO A 2 21.99 8.22 -1.63
CA PRO A 2 20.88 7.25 -1.73
C PRO A 2 19.58 7.84 -1.18
N ILE A 3 18.45 7.63 -1.86
CA ILE A 3 17.13 7.93 -1.30
C ILE A 3 16.45 6.59 -1.02
N SER A 4 16.39 6.19 0.26
CA SER A 4 15.79 4.91 0.63
C SER A 4 14.28 4.86 0.34
N ALA A 5 13.57 5.95 0.61
CA ALA A 5 12.15 6.07 0.33
C ALA A 5 11.75 7.52 0.02
N LEU A 6 10.94 7.71 -1.02
CA LEU A 6 10.20 8.92 -1.30
C LEU A 6 8.73 8.69 -0.94
N CYS A 7 8.18 9.51 -0.04
CA CYS A 7 6.78 9.42 0.37
C CYS A 7 6.00 10.65 -0.11
N LEU A 8 5.06 10.45 -1.03
CA LEU A 8 4.14 11.48 -1.52
C LEU A 8 2.83 11.39 -0.74
N ILE A 9 2.70 12.20 0.31
CA ILE A 9 1.54 12.21 1.22
C ILE A 9 0.58 13.31 0.78
N SER A 10 -0.56 12.92 0.20
CA SER A 10 -1.56 13.85 -0.34
C SER A 10 -0.98 14.91 -1.28
N SER A 11 0.14 14.59 -1.93
CA SER A 11 0.91 15.52 -2.75
C SER A 11 1.01 15.11 -4.21
N PHE A 12 0.68 13.86 -4.55
CA PHE A 12 0.65 13.40 -5.94
C PHE A 12 -0.60 13.95 -6.63
N ARG A 13 -0.41 14.57 -7.79
CA ARG A 13 -1.49 15.11 -8.64
C ARG A 13 -1.62 14.37 -9.97
N GLY A 14 -0.57 13.67 -10.39
CA GLY A 14 -0.43 13.11 -11.73
C GLY A 14 0.96 13.43 -12.27
N PHE A 15 1.03 13.83 -13.53
CA PHE A 15 2.29 13.97 -14.24
C PHE A 15 2.34 15.19 -15.14
N ASP A 16 3.55 15.70 -15.32
CA ASP A 16 3.92 16.72 -16.31
C ASP A 16 5.00 16.13 -17.21
N GLY A 17 4.61 15.73 -18.42
CA GLY A 17 5.45 14.90 -19.30
C GLY A 17 5.92 13.62 -18.61
N LYS A 18 7.23 13.53 -18.35
CA LYS A 18 7.88 12.35 -17.74
C LYS A 18 8.04 12.46 -16.22
N ASP A 19 7.70 13.60 -15.63
CA ASP A 19 7.94 13.93 -14.24
C ASP A 19 6.63 13.89 -13.44
N ILE A 20 6.73 13.64 -12.13
CA ILE A 20 5.56 13.64 -11.26
C ILE A 20 5.13 15.08 -11.03
N ARG A 21 3.86 15.40 -11.21
CA ARG A 21 3.28 16.69 -10.85
C ARG A 21 2.74 16.63 -9.43
N LEU A 22 3.14 17.59 -8.60
CA LEU A 22 2.66 17.72 -7.25
C LEU A 22 1.41 18.60 -7.18
N GLU A 23 0.65 18.48 -6.09
CA GLU A 23 -0.53 19.31 -5.83
C GLU A 23 -0.20 20.81 -5.78
N SER A 24 0.99 21.16 -5.32
CA SER A 24 1.51 22.54 -5.36
C SER A 24 1.72 23.09 -6.77
N GLY A 25 1.63 22.24 -7.81
CA GLY A 25 1.92 22.59 -9.19
C GLY A 25 3.39 22.41 -9.58
N LEU A 26 4.26 22.11 -8.62
CA LEU A 26 5.68 21.80 -8.88
C LEU A 26 5.84 20.44 -9.55
N SER A 27 6.87 20.31 -10.40
CA SER A 27 7.24 19.05 -11.03
C SER A 27 8.43 18.43 -10.30
N LEU A 28 8.28 17.18 -9.87
CA LEU A 28 9.33 16.37 -9.27
C LEU A 28 10.02 15.58 -10.38
N SER A 29 11.21 16.04 -10.77
CA SER A 29 12.04 15.41 -11.79
C SER A 29 12.53 14.03 -11.36
N SER A 30 12.98 13.21 -12.33
CA SER A 30 13.46 11.86 -12.06
C SER A 30 14.57 11.81 -11.00
N LEU A 31 14.37 11.00 -9.97
CA LEU A 31 15.37 10.75 -8.93
C LEU A 31 16.23 9.54 -9.31
N SER A 32 17.53 9.71 -9.48
CA SER A 32 18.43 8.63 -9.94
C SER A 32 18.87 7.65 -8.85
N SER A 33 18.49 7.87 -7.60
CA SER A 33 18.95 7.08 -6.44
C SER A 33 17.83 6.60 -5.53
N VAL A 34 16.56 6.72 -5.96
CA VAL A 34 15.39 6.29 -5.18
C VAL A 34 15.22 4.78 -5.21
N GLU A 35 15.02 4.17 -4.05
CA GLU A 35 14.75 2.73 -3.94
C GLU A 35 13.27 2.40 -3.84
N LYS A 36 12.52 3.19 -3.06
CA LYS A 36 11.09 3.01 -2.85
C LYS A 36 10.34 4.31 -3.09
N ILE A 37 9.19 4.22 -3.76
CA ILE A 37 8.25 5.34 -3.90
C ILE A 37 6.95 4.89 -3.24
N SER A 38 6.44 5.72 -2.33
CA SER A 38 5.17 5.50 -1.65
C SER A 38 4.22 6.64 -2.02
N ILE A 39 3.09 6.29 -2.60
CA ILE A 39 1.97 7.19 -2.82
C ILE A 39 0.98 6.95 -1.69
N ASN A 40 0.65 7.99 -0.94
CA ASN A 40 -0.41 7.93 0.06
C ASN A 40 -1.45 8.98 -0.29
N GLU A 41 -2.44 8.56 -1.06
CA GLU A 41 -3.53 9.45 -1.44
C GLU A 41 -4.60 9.46 -0.36
N GLY A 42 -4.84 10.66 0.20
CA GLY A 42 -6.04 10.94 0.99
C GLY A 42 -7.30 11.10 0.13
N ARG A 43 -7.19 11.03 -1.20
CA ARG A 43 -8.32 11.12 -2.14
C ARG A 43 -9.00 9.76 -2.21
N GLN A 44 -9.92 9.53 -1.28
CA GLN A 44 -10.66 8.26 -1.22
C GLN A 44 -11.50 7.98 -2.48
N GLU A 45 -11.66 8.94 -3.40
CA GLU A 45 -12.62 8.86 -4.49
C GLU A 45 -12.01 8.46 -5.83
N HIS A 46 -10.80 8.92 -6.18
CA HIS A 46 -10.17 8.66 -7.48
C HIS A 46 -9.54 7.25 -7.54
N GLU A 47 -9.87 6.53 -8.60
CA GLU A 47 -9.26 5.24 -8.93
C GLU A 47 -8.11 5.49 -9.88
N PHE A 48 -6.95 4.92 -9.54
CA PHE A 48 -5.80 4.96 -10.43
C PHE A 48 -6.16 4.30 -11.75
N THR A 49 -5.85 4.95 -12.87
CA THR A 49 -5.91 4.29 -14.17
C THR A 49 -4.70 3.38 -14.37
N GLU A 50 -4.79 2.47 -15.33
CA GLU A 50 -3.65 1.66 -15.74
C GLU A 50 -2.48 2.57 -16.19
N GLU A 51 -2.76 3.62 -16.96
CA GLU A 51 -1.73 4.54 -17.44
C GLU A 51 -1.04 5.30 -16.29
N GLU A 52 -1.78 5.71 -15.26
CA GLU A 52 -1.20 6.39 -14.09
C GLU A 52 -0.22 5.47 -13.34
N LEU A 53 -0.58 4.21 -13.14
CA LEU A 53 0.30 3.22 -12.53
C LEU A 53 1.53 2.93 -13.39
N ILE A 54 1.34 2.76 -14.70
CA ILE A 54 2.46 2.55 -15.62
C ILE A 54 3.41 3.75 -15.63
N ARG A 55 2.88 4.98 -15.59
CA ARG A 55 3.71 6.19 -15.51
C ARG A 55 4.46 6.28 -14.18
N LEU A 56 3.88 5.83 -13.07
CA LEU A 56 4.56 5.76 -11.77
C LEU A 56 5.71 4.75 -11.80
N ILE A 57 5.46 3.57 -12.38
CA ILE A 57 6.49 2.53 -12.56
C ILE A 57 7.61 3.09 -13.46
N ASN A 58 7.26 3.66 -14.62
CA ASN A 58 8.21 4.28 -15.55
C ASN A 58 9.01 5.43 -14.92
N TYR A 59 8.40 6.21 -14.03
CA TYR A 59 9.10 7.23 -13.27
C TYR A 59 10.13 6.60 -12.32
N GLY A 60 9.75 5.55 -11.59
CA GLY A 60 10.60 4.85 -10.63
C GLY A 60 11.79 4.14 -11.28
N ILE A 61 11.58 3.39 -12.36
CA ILE A 61 12.64 2.58 -13.00
C ILE A 61 13.81 3.42 -13.54
N LYS A 62 13.61 4.72 -13.81
CA LYS A 62 14.70 5.66 -14.14
C LYS A 62 15.80 5.68 -13.07
N SER A 63 15.47 5.30 -11.82
CA SER A 63 16.47 4.94 -10.82
C SER A 63 16.90 3.49 -11.00
N PRO A 64 18.19 3.21 -11.24
CA PRO A 64 18.72 1.84 -11.24
C PRO A 64 18.59 1.14 -9.87
N ARG A 65 18.30 1.90 -8.81
CA ARG A 65 18.11 1.37 -7.45
C ARG A 65 16.66 1.11 -7.07
N PHE A 66 15.71 1.48 -7.95
CA PHE A 66 14.29 1.30 -7.69
C PHE A 66 13.94 -0.18 -7.49
N LYS A 67 13.18 -0.46 -6.44
CA LYS A 67 12.80 -1.79 -6.00
C LYS A 67 11.30 -1.91 -5.80
N ALA A 68 10.64 -0.85 -5.30
CA ALA A 68 9.23 -0.95 -4.95
C ALA A 68 8.42 0.35 -5.14
N LEU A 69 7.19 0.18 -5.62
CA LEU A 69 6.12 1.17 -5.60
C LEU A 69 5.06 0.73 -4.57
N TRP A 70 4.74 1.61 -3.62
CA TRP A 70 3.76 1.36 -2.59
C TRP A 70 2.57 2.31 -2.76
N LEU A 71 1.38 1.74 -2.86
CA LEU A 71 0.12 2.44 -3.03
C LEU A 71 -0.68 2.33 -1.73
N HIS A 72 -0.62 3.37 -0.93
CA HIS A 72 -1.33 3.47 0.33
C HIS A 72 -2.66 4.20 0.13
N ASN A 73 -3.75 3.60 0.57
CA ASN A 73 -5.11 4.15 0.51
C ASN A 73 -5.64 4.45 -0.91
N CYS A 74 -4.93 4.07 -1.96
CA CYS A 74 -5.34 4.24 -3.36
C CYS A 74 -6.43 3.23 -3.75
N LYS A 75 -7.40 3.64 -4.57
CA LYS A 75 -8.22 2.69 -5.35
C LYS A 75 -7.41 2.29 -6.59
N LEU A 76 -7.49 1.02 -6.97
CA LEU A 76 -6.67 0.41 -8.01
C LEU A 76 -7.58 -0.08 -9.15
N PRO A 77 -7.08 -0.09 -10.39
CA PRO A 77 -7.79 -0.75 -11.48
C PRO A 77 -7.87 -2.24 -11.21
N SER A 78 -8.88 -2.91 -11.75
CA SER A 78 -9.10 -4.36 -11.56
C SER A 78 -7.93 -5.22 -12.04
N SER A 79 -7.25 -4.77 -13.09
CA SER A 79 -6.02 -5.33 -13.64
C SER A 79 -5.26 -4.26 -14.43
N ILE A 80 -4.07 -4.61 -14.89
CA ILE A 80 -3.29 -3.84 -15.87
C ILE A 80 -3.05 -4.74 -17.08
N GLN A 81 -3.13 -4.21 -18.29
CA GLN A 81 -2.76 -4.96 -19.48
C GLN A 81 -1.27 -5.37 -19.41
N PRO A 82 -0.91 -6.67 -19.54
CA PRO A 82 0.48 -7.10 -19.43
C PRO A 82 1.42 -6.44 -20.44
N ASP A 83 0.92 -6.08 -21.62
CA ASP A 83 1.71 -5.54 -22.72
C ASP A 83 2.17 -4.09 -22.47
N ILE A 84 1.48 -3.34 -21.61
CA ILE A 84 1.87 -1.97 -21.25
C ILE A 84 2.79 -1.91 -20.02
N ILE A 85 3.01 -3.04 -19.33
CA ILE A 85 3.94 -3.14 -18.20
C ILE A 85 5.38 -3.10 -18.73
N PRO A 86 6.26 -2.20 -18.25
CA PRO A 86 7.62 -2.10 -18.74
C PRO A 86 8.42 -3.39 -18.54
N GLU A 87 9.12 -3.85 -19.59
CA GLU A 87 10.01 -5.02 -19.51
C GLU A 87 11.07 -4.88 -18.42
N GLU A 88 11.59 -3.66 -18.23
CA GLU A 88 12.56 -3.38 -17.17
C GLU A 88 11.96 -3.61 -15.77
N ALA A 89 10.67 -3.32 -15.57
CA ALA A 89 10.02 -3.60 -14.30
C ALA A 89 9.91 -5.12 -14.05
N ARG A 90 9.62 -5.90 -15.10
CA ARG A 90 9.60 -7.37 -15.04
C ARG A 90 10.99 -7.94 -14.74
N SER A 91 12.00 -7.54 -15.52
CA SER A 91 13.36 -8.09 -15.42
C SER A 91 14.01 -7.79 -14.07
N ARG A 92 13.71 -6.62 -13.48
CA ARG A 92 14.19 -6.22 -12.15
C ARG A 92 13.28 -6.68 -11.01
N ASN A 93 12.18 -7.37 -11.31
CA ASN A 93 11.19 -7.85 -10.34
C ASN A 93 10.71 -6.73 -9.40
N ILE A 94 10.34 -5.58 -9.97
CA ILE A 94 9.85 -4.43 -9.19
C ILE A 94 8.57 -4.81 -8.46
N LYS A 95 8.53 -4.57 -7.14
CA LYS A 95 7.34 -4.85 -6.32
C LYS A 95 6.37 -3.68 -6.40
N VAL A 96 5.14 -3.93 -6.84
CA VAL A 96 4.06 -2.94 -6.80
C VAL A 96 3.02 -3.43 -5.81
N ILE A 97 2.92 -2.76 -4.66
CA ILE A 97 2.18 -3.22 -3.49
C ILE A 97 1.03 -2.25 -3.19
N SER A 98 -0.17 -2.79 -2.95
CA SER A 98 -1.27 -2.04 -2.35
C SER A 98 -1.44 -2.45 -0.89
N SER A 99 -1.15 -1.51 0.01
CA SER A 99 -1.34 -1.73 1.44
C SER A 99 -2.82 -1.65 1.84
N ARG A 100 -3.65 -0.99 1.03
CA ARG A 100 -5.11 -0.89 1.26
C ARG A 100 -5.78 -2.24 1.05
N ASN A 101 -5.36 -2.96 0.01
CA ASN A 101 -6.01 -4.19 -0.43
C ASN A 101 -5.27 -5.45 0.02
N ALA A 102 -4.12 -5.31 0.71
CA ALA A 102 -3.24 -6.41 1.06
C ALA A 102 -2.91 -7.31 -0.15
N CYS A 103 -2.57 -6.68 -1.28
CA CYS A 103 -2.23 -7.38 -2.51
C CYS A 103 -1.04 -6.74 -3.22
N TYR A 104 -0.47 -7.46 -4.19
CA TYR A 104 0.59 -6.97 -5.07
C TYR A 104 0.23 -7.25 -6.53
N LEU A 105 0.79 -6.45 -7.43
CA LEU A 105 0.61 -6.63 -8.87
C LEU A 105 1.59 -7.70 -9.37
N VAL A 106 1.05 -8.77 -9.95
CA VAL A 106 1.85 -9.79 -10.65
C VAL A 106 2.19 -9.24 -12.03
N LEU A 107 3.41 -8.70 -12.21
CA LEU A 107 3.82 -7.99 -13.44
C LEU A 107 3.70 -8.79 -14.75
N ILE A 108 3.72 -10.12 -14.68
CA ILE A 108 3.59 -11.00 -15.85
C ILE A 108 2.13 -11.07 -16.34
N SER A 109 1.18 -11.11 -15.40
CA SER A 109 -0.25 -11.26 -15.72
C SER A 109 -1.03 -9.95 -15.63
N GLY A 110 -0.44 -8.92 -15.02
CA GLY A 110 -1.09 -7.65 -14.72
C GLY A 110 -2.24 -7.77 -13.72
N LYS A 111 -2.39 -8.91 -13.03
CA LYS A 111 -3.43 -9.13 -12.02
C LYS A 111 -2.91 -8.84 -10.62
N TRP A 112 -3.82 -8.43 -9.75
CA TRP A 112 -3.56 -8.32 -8.32
C TRP A 112 -3.67 -9.69 -7.65
N SER A 113 -2.69 -10.05 -6.82
CA SER A 113 -2.69 -11.29 -6.04
C SER A 113 -2.46 -11.00 -4.57
N LYS A 114 -3.04 -11.84 -3.71
CA LYS A 114 -2.63 -11.92 -2.31
C LYS A 114 -1.24 -12.56 -2.23
N PRO A 115 -0.41 -12.17 -1.25
CA PRO A 115 0.87 -12.83 -1.03
C PRO A 115 0.65 -14.24 -0.46
N ASP A 116 1.32 -15.22 -1.05
CA ASP A 116 1.33 -16.63 -0.62
C ASP A 116 2.74 -17.09 -0.21
N ASP A 117 3.75 -16.23 -0.39
CA ASP A 117 5.14 -16.48 -0.01
C ASP A 117 5.61 -15.56 1.12
N ILE A 118 6.44 -16.10 2.01
CA ILE A 118 6.98 -15.41 3.19
C ILE A 118 7.74 -14.14 2.83
N GLN A 119 8.44 -14.10 1.68
CA GLN A 119 9.23 -12.94 1.29
C GLN A 119 8.33 -11.74 0.95
N THR A 120 7.26 -11.97 0.19
CA THR A 120 6.29 -10.93 -0.14
C THR A 120 5.48 -10.50 1.08
N ILE A 121 5.07 -11.44 1.95
CA ILE A 121 4.42 -11.10 3.23
C ILE A 121 5.33 -10.21 4.08
N THR A 122 6.61 -10.57 4.22
CA THR A 122 7.62 -9.79 4.97
C THR A 122 7.79 -8.39 4.40
N GLU A 123 7.91 -8.25 3.07
CA GLU A 123 8.03 -6.94 2.44
C GLU A 123 6.77 -6.09 2.71
N MET A 124 5.57 -6.66 2.57
CA MET A 124 4.31 -5.95 2.84
C MET A 124 4.16 -5.53 4.30
N CYS A 125 4.61 -6.36 5.25
CA CYS A 125 4.58 -6.08 6.69
C CYS A 125 5.66 -5.09 7.14
N SER A 126 6.71 -4.87 6.35
CA SER A 126 7.72 -3.83 6.60
C SER A 126 7.20 -2.40 6.43
N GLY A 127 6.06 -2.25 5.74
CA GLY A 127 5.38 -0.97 5.55
C GLY A 127 4.21 -0.75 6.51
N GLY A 128 3.46 0.33 6.28
CA GLY A 128 2.23 0.60 7.03
C GLY A 128 1.03 -0.06 6.38
N LEU A 129 0.34 -0.95 7.11
CA LEU A 129 -0.96 -1.49 6.76
C LEU A 129 -2.07 -0.65 7.40
N ALA A 130 -3.22 -0.55 6.74
CA ALA A 130 -4.35 0.23 7.22
C ALA A 130 -5.67 -0.50 7.02
N ILE A 131 -6.51 -0.47 8.06
CA ILE A 131 -7.89 -0.92 8.01
C ILE A 131 -8.76 0.32 8.14
N ASN A 132 -9.46 0.69 7.06
CA ASN A 132 -10.26 1.91 7.00
C ASN A 132 -11.76 1.59 7.10
N ARG A 133 -12.49 2.39 7.88
CA ARG A 133 -13.97 2.30 7.99
C ARG A 133 -14.65 2.28 6.61
N ASP A 134 -14.15 3.08 5.68
CA ASP A 134 -14.80 3.34 4.40
C ASP A 134 -14.42 2.28 3.33
N THR A 135 -13.58 1.29 3.69
CA THR A 135 -13.31 0.13 2.82
C THR A 135 -14.35 -0.97 3.00
N SER A 136 -14.59 -1.74 1.94
CA SER A 136 -15.49 -2.90 2.01
C SER A 136 -15.02 -3.92 3.05
N GLU A 137 -15.96 -4.69 3.56
CA GLU A 137 -15.69 -5.81 4.46
C GLU A 137 -14.66 -6.79 3.88
N SER A 138 -14.76 -7.11 2.58
CA SER A 138 -13.80 -7.98 1.89
C SER A 138 -12.36 -7.44 1.89
N VAL A 139 -12.19 -6.12 1.77
CA VAL A 139 -10.87 -5.46 1.83
C VAL A 139 -10.34 -5.48 3.27
N GLN A 140 -11.19 -5.19 4.25
CA GLN A 140 -10.82 -5.28 5.67
C GLN A 140 -10.40 -6.70 6.05
N SER A 141 -11.17 -7.71 5.66
CA SER A 141 -10.83 -9.13 5.88
C SER A 141 -9.51 -9.51 5.23
N SER A 142 -9.24 -9.05 4.00
CA SER A 142 -7.97 -9.34 3.32
C SER A 142 -6.75 -8.77 4.06
N VAL A 143 -6.88 -7.58 4.65
CA VAL A 143 -5.81 -7.02 5.49
C VAL A 143 -5.66 -7.83 6.78
N ILE A 144 -6.76 -8.23 7.42
CA ILE A 144 -6.73 -9.04 8.65
C ILE A 144 -6.09 -10.40 8.40
N GLU A 145 -6.46 -11.08 7.31
CA GLU A 145 -5.87 -12.35 6.89
C GLU A 145 -4.35 -12.23 6.73
N LEU A 146 -3.87 -11.17 6.07
CA LEU A 146 -2.42 -10.91 5.96
C LEU A 146 -1.75 -10.71 7.33
N LEU A 147 -2.39 -9.99 8.25
CA LEU A 147 -1.85 -9.74 9.60
C LEU A 147 -1.77 -11.04 10.42
N VAL A 148 -2.80 -11.88 10.34
CA VAL A 148 -2.84 -13.19 11.00
C VAL A 148 -1.76 -14.09 10.43
N GLU A 149 -1.65 -14.16 9.10
CA GLU A 149 -0.66 -14.98 8.43
C GLU A 149 0.77 -14.55 8.79
N ALA A 150 1.06 -13.26 8.74
CA ALA A 150 2.34 -12.72 9.15
C ALA A 150 2.67 -13.09 10.61
N SER A 151 1.69 -12.98 11.51
CA SER A 151 1.89 -13.30 12.92
C SER A 151 2.04 -14.80 13.19
N ASN A 152 1.40 -15.68 12.42
CA ASN A 152 1.59 -17.12 12.51
C ASN A 152 3.00 -17.56 12.08
N HIS A 153 3.68 -16.72 11.30
CA HIS A 153 5.04 -16.93 10.82
C HIS A 153 6.10 -16.10 11.57
N ASP A 154 5.73 -15.50 12.71
CA ASP A 154 6.61 -14.63 13.50
C ASP A 154 7.23 -13.47 12.69
N ILE A 155 6.53 -13.02 11.64
CA ILE A 155 6.97 -11.91 10.79
C ILE A 155 6.60 -10.60 11.49
N PRO A 156 7.58 -9.72 11.80
CA PRO A 156 7.31 -8.43 12.41
C PRO A 156 6.43 -7.55 11.51
N ILE A 157 5.37 -6.99 12.09
CA ILE A 157 4.44 -6.08 11.42
C ILE A 157 4.75 -4.68 11.91
N TYR A 158 5.42 -3.90 11.06
CA TYR A 158 5.95 -2.58 11.42
C TYR A 158 4.88 -1.63 11.95
N ARG A 159 3.74 -1.54 11.26
CA ARG A 159 2.64 -0.66 11.68
C ARG A 159 1.28 -1.05 11.12
N VAL A 160 0.29 -1.11 12.01
CA VAL A 160 -1.14 -1.20 11.65
C VAL A 160 -1.87 0.08 12.04
N THR A 161 -2.62 0.67 11.11
CA THR A 161 -3.46 1.85 11.36
C THR A 161 -4.94 1.51 11.25
N LEU A 162 -5.69 1.71 12.33
CA LEU A 162 -7.16 1.65 12.33
C LEU A 162 -7.70 3.05 12.02
N ALA A 163 -8.02 3.31 10.76
CA ALA A 163 -8.50 4.61 10.29
C ALA A 163 -10.02 4.71 10.45
N LEU A 164 -10.48 5.32 11.55
CA LEU A 164 -11.89 5.46 11.93
C LEU A 164 -12.64 4.13 12.06
N SER A 165 -11.96 2.99 11.91
CA SER A 165 -12.53 1.64 11.87
C SER A 165 -12.68 1.03 13.25
N PHE A 166 -11.98 1.51 14.28
CA PHE A 166 -12.14 0.98 15.64
C PHE A 166 -13.57 1.20 16.18
N SER A 167 -14.18 0.15 16.70
CA SER A 167 -15.48 0.19 17.38
C SER A 167 -15.34 0.01 18.90
N LYS A 168 -14.92 -1.19 19.31
CA LYS A 168 -14.77 -1.62 20.72
C LYS A 168 -13.77 -2.77 20.80
N ILE A 169 -13.46 -3.20 22.03
CA ILE A 169 -12.76 -4.45 22.31
C ILE A 169 -13.80 -5.43 22.88
N ASP A 170 -13.77 -6.69 22.47
CA ASP A 170 -14.65 -7.72 23.02
C ASP A 170 -14.08 -8.34 24.31
N GLU A 171 -14.80 -9.31 24.87
CA GLU A 171 -14.43 -9.99 26.11
C GLU A 171 -13.16 -10.86 25.98
N ASP A 172 -12.83 -11.29 24.77
CA ASP A 172 -11.62 -12.07 24.45
C ASP A 172 -10.41 -11.17 24.14
N GLY A 173 -10.58 -9.85 24.15
CA GLY A 173 -9.53 -8.88 23.86
C GLY A 173 -9.32 -8.58 22.37
N ASN A 174 -10.19 -9.10 21.49
CA ASN A 174 -10.14 -8.78 20.07
C ASN A 174 -10.69 -7.37 19.80
N ILE A 175 -10.17 -6.74 18.75
CA ILE A 175 -10.68 -5.44 18.31
C ILE A 175 -11.84 -5.67 17.36
N ILE A 176 -13.03 -5.19 17.75
CA ILE A 176 -14.18 -5.16 16.87
C ILE A 176 -14.16 -3.88 16.04
N LEU A 177 -14.20 -4.05 14.72
CA LEU A 177 -14.25 -2.95 13.76
C LEU A 177 -15.68 -2.40 13.65
N SER A 178 -15.84 -1.20 13.10
CA SER A 178 -17.15 -0.56 12.89
C SER A 178 -18.01 -1.29 11.86
N SER A 179 -17.39 -2.13 11.03
CA SER A 179 -18.05 -3.09 10.15
C SER A 179 -18.60 -4.31 10.89
N GLY A 180 -18.21 -4.54 12.14
CA GLY A 180 -18.52 -5.75 12.90
C GLY A 180 -17.48 -6.88 12.75
N ILE A 181 -16.53 -6.75 11.82
CA ILE A 181 -15.43 -7.72 11.67
C ILE A 181 -14.50 -7.66 12.89
N SER A 182 -14.05 -8.83 13.36
CA SER A 182 -13.08 -8.95 14.44
C SER A 182 -11.65 -8.95 13.89
N LEU A 183 -10.80 -8.08 14.42
CA LEU A 183 -9.34 -8.14 14.30
C LEU A 183 -8.81 -8.88 15.55
N PRO A 184 -8.32 -10.12 15.40
CA PRO A 184 -7.82 -10.89 16.53
C PRO A 184 -6.56 -10.27 17.13
N ILE A 185 -6.14 -10.77 18.28
CA ILE A 185 -4.87 -10.37 18.91
C ILE A 185 -3.71 -10.79 18.00
N ILE A 186 -3.04 -9.80 17.40
CA ILE A 186 -1.85 -9.99 16.57
C ILE A 186 -0.61 -9.62 17.38
N THR A 187 0.18 -10.62 17.77
CA THR A 187 1.34 -10.44 18.66
C THR A 187 2.56 -9.83 17.96
N SER A 188 2.62 -9.95 16.64
CA SER A 188 3.76 -9.45 15.85
C SER A 188 3.67 -7.96 15.47
N ILE A 189 2.63 -7.23 15.91
CA ILE A 189 2.49 -5.78 15.63
C ILE A 189 3.46 -4.98 16.51
N GLU A 190 4.38 -4.27 15.87
CA GLU A 190 5.33 -3.37 16.55
C GLU A 190 4.68 -2.03 16.91
N ARG A 191 3.79 -1.51 16.05
CA ARG A 191 3.14 -0.22 16.24
C ARG A 191 1.68 -0.27 15.82
N MET A 192 0.79 0.04 16.77
CA MET A 192 -0.62 0.24 16.48
C MET A 192 -0.97 1.72 16.54
N LYS A 193 -1.64 2.22 15.50
CA LYS A 193 -2.19 3.57 15.45
C LYS A 193 -3.69 3.51 15.31
N ILE A 194 -4.42 4.13 16.23
CA ILE A 194 -5.88 4.21 16.16
C ILE A 194 -6.28 5.66 15.92
N HIS A 195 -6.98 5.91 14.82
CA HIS A 195 -7.63 7.19 14.57
C HIS A 195 -9.12 7.05 14.85
N THR A 196 -9.62 7.80 15.83
CA THR A 196 -11.04 7.88 16.16
C THR A 196 -11.57 9.27 15.84
N LYS A 197 -12.90 9.42 15.79
CA LYS A 197 -13.53 10.74 15.73
C LYS A 197 -13.13 11.54 16.98
N LYS A 198 -12.88 12.84 16.81
CA LYS A 198 -12.55 13.77 17.91
C LYS A 198 -13.62 13.69 19.00
N GLY A 199 -13.22 13.53 20.26
CA GLY A 199 -14.13 13.50 21.42
C GLY A 199 -14.70 12.12 21.77
N ARG A 200 -14.23 11.04 21.15
CA ARG A 200 -14.53 9.68 21.62
C ARG A 200 -13.82 9.49 22.97
N LYS A 201 -14.62 9.37 24.04
CA LYS A 201 -14.15 9.01 25.39
C LYS A 201 -13.85 7.53 25.47
#